data_AF-A0AAE1CAV0-F1
#
_entry.id   AF-A0AAE1CAV0-F1
#
_cell.length_a   1.000
_cell.length_b   1.000
_cell.length_c   1.000
_cell.angle_alpha   90.00
_cell.angle_beta   90.00
_cell.angle_gamma   90.00
#
_symmetry.space_group_name_H-M   'P 1'
#
loop_
_entity.id
_entity.type
_entity.pdbx_description
1 polymer ?
#
loop_
_entity_poly.entity_id
_entity_poly.type
_entity_poly.pdbx_seq_one_letter_code
_entity_poly.pdbx_strand_id
1 'polypeptide(L)'
;MLSSLFKRSAPKSSSSSAPSQPTVTPPLKHNQPIQTTYKSNPIPLPPSFLTTDPPDLHQPTTYTQIDFSRTAVPEYAGLYAAVLDNVLSPSECQTLLSLAEASVPLPNAAAGGASESAWAPAMVNVGMGFEVLTPSYRNSDRIIWDQQEVVDRIWARCLRAPGLGKRLAVVEGEPAITGPENWGRRGGRGTRWEFRRVNQRMRFLRYGKGQYFRPHCDGPYSETDADKTVETLFTVHLYLNDSQAEAGHEAAAAADLVGGATPFLSDDETRKVDVHPKAGRVLIFQHRRLLHSGADVVQGTKYTMRTDIVYEMIREKDDK
;
A
#
# COMPACT_ATOMS: atom_id res chain seq x y z
N MET A 1 -34.27 21.19 69.33
CA MET A 1 -35.24 20.19 69.84
C MET A 1 -35.50 19.16 68.75
N LEU A 2 -35.33 17.89 69.13
CA LEU A 2 -35.71 16.61 68.53
C LEU A 2 -36.43 16.53 67.17
N SER A 3 -35.93 15.63 66.30
CA SER A 3 -36.62 14.48 65.66
C SER A 3 -35.92 14.14 64.31
N SER A 4 -35.72 12.92 63.83
CA SER A 4 -36.01 11.56 64.29
C SER A 4 -35.06 10.57 63.59
N LEU A 5 -34.60 9.57 64.34
CA LEU A 5 -34.45 8.15 63.99
C LEU A 5 -34.38 7.73 62.51
N PHE A 6 -33.24 7.17 62.09
CA PHE A 6 -33.24 5.98 61.20
C PHE A 6 -32.15 4.99 61.63
N LYS A 7 -32.57 3.76 61.90
CA LYS A 7 -31.72 2.60 62.19
C LYS A 7 -31.56 1.78 60.90
N ARG A 8 -30.30 1.36 60.67
CA ARG A 8 -29.80 0.09 60.10
C ARG A 8 -30.24 -0.33 58.68
N SER A 9 -29.25 -0.58 57.81
CA SER A 9 -28.86 -1.93 57.35
C SER A 9 -27.76 -1.85 56.27
N ALA A 10 -26.58 -2.42 56.51
CA ALA A 10 -25.83 -3.11 55.43
C ALA A 10 -26.45 -4.53 55.29
N PRO A 11 -26.31 -5.32 54.20
CA PRO A 11 -25.16 -5.39 53.28
C PRO A 11 -25.49 -5.72 51.80
N LYS A 12 -24.48 -5.73 50.93
CA LYS A 12 -23.98 -6.90 50.16
C LYS A 12 -23.21 -6.47 48.90
N SER A 13 -21.93 -6.83 48.90
CA SER A 13 -21.10 -6.96 47.72
C SER A 13 -21.56 -8.15 46.88
N SER A 14 -21.56 -7.98 45.56
CA SER A 14 -21.16 -8.93 44.50
C SER A 14 -21.92 -8.62 43.21
N SER A 15 -21.28 -7.89 42.29
CA SER A 15 -21.55 -8.07 40.87
C SER A 15 -20.30 -8.70 40.27
N SER A 16 -20.34 -10.02 40.10
CA SER A 16 -19.41 -10.70 39.22
C SER A 16 -19.76 -10.29 37.79
N SER A 17 -18.92 -9.48 37.15
CA SER A 17 -18.98 -9.31 35.70
C SER A 17 -18.62 -10.65 35.06
N ALA A 18 -19.62 -11.31 34.48
CA ALA A 18 -19.36 -12.46 33.62
C ALA A 18 -18.44 -12.02 32.47
N PRO A 19 -17.43 -12.82 32.09
CA PRO A 19 -16.64 -12.52 30.91
C PRO A 19 -17.56 -12.49 29.69
N SER A 20 -17.55 -11.37 28.97
CA SER A 20 -18.24 -11.22 27.69
C SER A 20 -17.76 -12.34 26.76
N GLN A 21 -18.70 -13.17 26.27
CA GLN A 21 -18.39 -14.16 25.25
C GLN A 21 -17.72 -13.45 24.05
N PRO A 22 -16.68 -14.04 23.45
CA PRO A 22 -16.06 -13.47 22.27
C PRO A 22 -17.14 -13.34 21.19
N THR A 23 -17.42 -12.11 20.76
CA THR A 23 -18.33 -11.82 19.66
C THR A 23 -17.72 -12.43 18.40
N VAL A 24 -18.24 -13.59 18.00
CA VAL A 24 -17.87 -14.23 16.74
C VAL A 24 -18.24 -13.26 15.62
N THR A 25 -17.22 -12.74 14.94
CA THR A 25 -17.43 -11.83 13.82
C THR A 25 -18.09 -12.62 12.68
N PRO A 26 -19.22 -12.16 12.11
CA PRO A 26 -19.88 -12.88 11.03
C PRO A 26 -18.96 -12.97 9.80
N PRO A 27 -19.14 -13.99 8.94
CA PRO A 27 -18.37 -14.13 7.70
C PRO A 27 -18.61 -12.94 6.76
N LEU A 28 -17.58 -12.56 6.01
CA LEU A 28 -17.66 -11.46 5.04
C LEU A 28 -18.65 -11.81 3.93
N LYS A 29 -19.55 -10.88 3.60
CA LYS A 29 -20.51 -11.01 2.50
C LYS A 29 -20.02 -10.25 1.28
N HIS A 30 -20.22 -10.81 0.09
CA HIS A 30 -19.89 -10.16 -1.17
C HIS A 30 -20.74 -8.90 -1.37
N ASN A 31 -20.13 -7.85 -1.93
CA ASN A 31 -20.78 -6.60 -2.32
C ASN A 31 -21.49 -5.84 -1.18
N GLN A 32 -21.19 -6.16 0.08
CA GLN A 32 -21.68 -5.41 1.24
C GLN A 32 -20.59 -4.45 1.74
N PRO A 33 -20.86 -3.13 1.79
CA PRO A 33 -19.95 -2.18 2.42
C PRO A 33 -19.79 -2.45 3.91
N ILE A 34 -18.55 -2.48 4.37
CA ILE A 34 -18.18 -2.64 5.77
C ILE A 34 -17.26 -1.48 6.14
N GLN A 35 -17.56 -0.82 7.26
CA GLN A 35 -16.65 0.18 7.81
C GLN A 35 -15.44 -0.53 8.42
N THR A 36 -14.25 -0.25 7.90
CA THR A 36 -13.03 -0.95 8.31
C THR A 36 -12.19 -0.09 9.24
N THR A 37 -11.65 -0.72 10.28
CA THR A 37 -10.61 -0.16 11.13
C THR A 37 -9.49 -1.19 11.24
N TYR A 38 -8.26 -0.75 10.99
CA TYR A 38 -7.08 -1.60 11.08
C TYR A 38 -6.31 -1.28 12.36
N LYS A 39 -5.92 -2.32 13.08
CA LYS A 39 -5.04 -2.24 14.24
C LYS A 39 -3.86 -3.16 14.02
N SER A 40 -2.67 -2.68 14.34
CA SER A 40 -1.44 -3.48 14.28
C SER A 40 -0.85 -3.62 15.68
N ASN A 41 -0.28 -4.78 15.97
CA ASN A 41 0.57 -4.98 17.14
C ASN A 41 1.80 -4.07 17.07
N PRO A 42 2.32 -3.59 18.21
CA PRO A 42 3.63 -2.95 18.23
C PRO A 42 4.72 -3.99 17.91
N ILE A 43 5.48 -3.76 16.84
CA ILE A 43 6.55 -4.67 16.39
C ILE A 43 7.91 -4.02 16.64
N PRO A 44 8.75 -4.57 17.53
CA PRO A 44 10.12 -4.10 17.70
C PRO A 44 10.93 -4.42 16.44
N LEU A 45 11.49 -3.40 15.81
CA LEU A 45 12.31 -3.57 14.61
C LEU A 45 13.72 -3.98 15.02
N PRO A 46 14.34 -4.96 14.33
CA PRO A 46 15.77 -5.22 14.51
C PRO A 46 16.56 -3.93 14.22
N PRO A 47 17.56 -3.55 15.05
CA PRO A 47 18.27 -2.27 14.89
C PRO A 47 18.93 -2.09 13.51
N SER A 48 19.43 -3.18 12.93
CA SER A 48 20.07 -3.20 11.61
C SER A 48 19.08 -3.27 10.43
N PHE A 49 17.79 -3.53 10.68
CA PHE A 49 16.84 -3.78 9.60
C PHE A 49 16.65 -2.53 8.73
N LEU A 50 17.05 -2.60 7.46
CA LEU A 50 16.99 -1.51 6.50
C LEU A 50 17.86 -0.27 6.81
N THR A 51 18.70 -0.31 7.84
CA THR A 51 19.59 0.81 8.22
C THR A 51 21.01 0.68 7.67
N THR A 52 21.40 -0.53 7.24
CA THR A 52 22.68 -0.81 6.59
C THR A 52 22.50 -1.00 5.09
N ASP A 53 23.58 -1.31 4.37
CA ASP A 53 23.46 -1.84 3.01
C ASP A 53 22.79 -3.22 3.02
N PRO A 54 22.05 -3.57 1.95
CA PRO A 54 21.43 -4.88 1.79
C PRO A 54 22.47 -6.03 1.92
N PRO A 55 22.34 -6.95 2.88
CA PRO A 55 23.42 -7.87 3.26
C PRO A 55 23.76 -8.96 2.21
N ASP A 56 22.78 -9.37 1.42
CA ASP A 56 22.84 -10.43 0.38
C ASP A 56 22.63 -9.87 -1.03
N LEU A 57 22.91 -8.58 -1.21
CA LEU A 57 22.74 -7.88 -2.49
C LEU A 57 23.87 -6.85 -2.64
N HIS A 58 24.78 -7.12 -3.57
CA HIS A 58 26.01 -6.33 -3.74
C HIS A 58 25.92 -5.30 -4.87
N GLN A 59 24.85 -5.33 -5.67
CA GLN A 59 24.64 -4.36 -6.74
C GLN A 59 24.04 -3.06 -6.17
N PRO A 60 24.44 -1.89 -6.69
CA PRO A 60 23.83 -0.63 -6.28
C PRO A 60 22.36 -0.58 -6.70
N THR A 61 21.59 0.24 -5.98
CA THR A 61 20.23 0.58 -6.37
C THR A 61 20.24 1.23 -7.75
N THR A 62 19.44 0.71 -8.66
CA THR A 62 19.29 1.27 -10.01
C THR A 62 17.97 2.03 -10.12
N TYR A 63 17.85 2.87 -11.15
CA TYR A 63 16.62 3.60 -11.45
C TYR A 63 16.44 3.69 -12.96
N THR A 64 15.30 3.19 -13.43
CA THR A 64 14.93 3.22 -14.85
C THR A 64 13.51 3.76 -14.97
N GLN A 65 13.38 4.99 -15.48
CA GLN A 65 12.08 5.51 -15.87
C GLN A 65 11.59 4.81 -17.14
N ILE A 66 10.32 4.41 -17.16
CA ILE A 66 9.68 3.83 -18.33
C ILE A 66 9.39 4.96 -19.32
N ASP A 67 10.06 4.94 -20.47
CA ASP A 67 9.75 5.83 -21.59
C ASP A 67 8.61 5.23 -22.42
N PHE A 68 7.37 5.50 -22.00
CA PHE A 68 6.18 4.97 -22.65
C PHE A 68 6.10 5.24 -24.16
N SER A 69 6.67 6.34 -24.64
CA SER A 69 6.70 6.68 -26.08
C SER A 69 7.42 5.63 -26.94
N ARG A 70 8.26 4.81 -26.31
CA ARG A 70 9.04 3.73 -26.94
C ARG A 70 8.55 2.34 -26.54
N THR A 71 7.33 2.23 -26.03
CA THR A 71 6.74 0.96 -25.58
C THR A 71 5.53 0.55 -26.41
N ALA A 72 4.89 -0.57 -26.04
CA ALA A 72 3.64 -1.01 -26.64
C ALA A 72 2.43 -0.12 -26.32
N VAL A 73 2.55 0.81 -25.35
CA VAL A 73 1.47 1.73 -24.90
C VAL A 73 1.89 3.21 -25.00
N PRO A 74 2.22 3.71 -26.21
CA PRO A 74 2.71 5.08 -26.42
C PRO A 74 1.71 6.18 -26.05
N GLU A 75 0.42 5.87 -25.89
CA GLU A 75 -0.60 6.79 -25.37
C GLU A 75 -0.30 7.32 -23.95
N TYR A 76 0.59 6.64 -23.21
CA TYR A 76 1.11 7.07 -21.91
C TYR A 76 2.38 7.90 -22.00
N ALA A 77 2.79 8.35 -23.20
CA ALA A 77 3.89 9.29 -23.35
C ALA A 77 3.69 10.53 -22.45
N GLY A 78 4.73 10.86 -21.68
CA GLY A 78 4.70 11.96 -20.70
C GLY A 78 4.10 11.59 -19.33
N LEU A 79 3.51 10.40 -19.17
CA LEU A 79 3.15 9.89 -17.84
C LEU A 79 4.38 9.29 -17.15
N TYR A 80 4.34 9.25 -15.81
CA TYR A 80 5.46 8.81 -14.99
C TYR A 80 5.26 7.41 -14.41
N ALA A 81 6.18 6.51 -14.74
CA ALA A 81 6.45 5.27 -14.02
C ALA A 81 7.95 4.99 -14.04
N ALA A 82 8.49 4.44 -12.96
CA ALA A 82 9.90 4.09 -12.85
C ALA A 82 10.11 2.84 -11.99
N VAL A 83 11.09 2.03 -12.39
CA VAL A 83 11.52 0.84 -11.68
C VAL A 83 12.84 1.12 -10.99
N LEU A 84 12.92 0.76 -9.71
CA LEU A 84 14.16 0.70 -8.94
C LEU A 84 14.45 -0.74 -8.57
N ASP A 85 15.57 -1.26 -9.03
CA ASP A 85 16.07 -2.57 -8.58
C ASP A 85 17.06 -2.40 -7.44
N ASN A 86 17.22 -3.47 -6.67
CA ASN A 86 18.22 -3.56 -5.60
C ASN A 86 17.96 -2.54 -4.47
N VAL A 87 16.69 -2.32 -4.09
CA VAL A 87 16.32 -1.46 -2.96
C VAL A 87 16.38 -2.26 -1.65
N LEU A 88 15.86 -3.49 -1.66
CA LEU A 88 15.99 -4.46 -0.57
C LEU A 88 16.66 -5.71 -1.12
N SER A 89 17.31 -6.47 -0.25
CA SER A 89 17.71 -7.84 -0.60
C SER A 89 16.56 -8.85 -0.41
N PRO A 90 16.67 -10.07 -0.95
CA PRO A 90 15.70 -11.13 -0.70
C PRO A 90 15.52 -11.45 0.78
N SER A 91 16.59 -11.52 1.58
CA SER A 91 16.50 -11.81 3.02
C SER A 91 15.76 -10.71 3.80
N GLU A 92 15.93 -9.45 3.40
CA GLU A 92 15.19 -8.32 3.98
C GLU A 92 13.72 -8.35 3.58
N CYS A 93 13.41 -8.78 2.36
CA CYS A 93 12.01 -8.97 1.92
C CYS A 93 11.30 -10.04 2.76
N GLN A 94 11.97 -11.17 3.04
CA GLN A 94 11.42 -12.19 3.93
C GLN A 94 11.23 -11.68 5.35
N THR A 95 12.23 -10.97 5.89
CA THR A 95 12.14 -10.35 7.22
C THR A 95 10.95 -9.38 7.27
N LEU A 96 10.77 -8.56 6.23
CA LEU A 96 9.66 -7.61 6.15
C LEU A 96 8.29 -8.30 6.14
N LEU A 97 8.17 -9.42 5.42
CA LEU A 97 6.95 -10.25 5.42
C LEU A 97 6.66 -10.82 6.81
N SER A 98 7.66 -11.39 7.49
CA SER A 98 7.48 -11.93 8.84
C SER A 98 7.08 -10.86 9.85
N LEU A 99 7.66 -9.65 9.76
CA LEU A 99 7.27 -8.52 10.61
C LEU A 99 5.83 -8.07 10.33
N ALA A 100 5.42 -8.05 9.06
CA ALA A 100 4.05 -7.73 8.68
C ALA A 100 3.05 -8.76 9.22
N GLU A 101 3.34 -10.05 9.11
CA GLU A 101 2.50 -11.12 9.67
C GLU A 101 2.39 -11.01 11.20
N ALA A 102 3.51 -10.79 11.89
CA ALA A 102 3.51 -10.58 13.34
C ALA A 102 2.73 -9.33 13.78
N SER A 103 2.62 -8.32 12.90
CA SER A 103 1.87 -7.10 13.16
C SER A 103 0.36 -7.31 13.28
N VAL A 104 -0.18 -8.47 12.89
CA VAL A 104 -1.63 -8.70 12.93
C VAL A 104 -2.07 -9.27 14.28
N PRO A 105 -3.01 -8.62 15.01
CA PRO A 105 -3.62 -9.22 16.19
C PRO A 105 -4.43 -10.46 15.79
N LEU A 106 -4.20 -11.58 16.50
CA LEU A 106 -4.95 -12.83 16.31
C LEU A 106 -5.95 -13.04 17.47
N PRO A 107 -7.14 -13.61 17.21
CA PRO A 107 -7.65 -14.01 15.88
C PRO A 107 -7.94 -12.79 14.98
N ASN A 108 -7.63 -12.93 13.69
CA ASN A 108 -7.70 -11.85 12.72
C ASN A 108 -9.14 -11.50 12.36
N ALA A 109 -9.68 -10.47 13.01
CA ALA A 109 -11.04 -9.99 12.77
C ALA A 109 -11.27 -9.54 11.31
N ALA A 110 -10.23 -9.10 10.59
CA ALA A 110 -10.36 -8.65 9.20
C ALA A 110 -10.60 -9.81 8.22
N ALA A 111 -10.27 -11.05 8.60
CA ALA A 111 -10.48 -12.22 7.76
C ALA A 111 -11.96 -12.70 7.73
N GLY A 112 -12.81 -12.16 8.60
CA GLY A 112 -14.18 -12.64 8.81
C GLY A 112 -14.18 -13.91 9.66
N GLY A 113 -14.69 -13.81 10.89
CA GLY A 113 -14.62 -14.89 11.88
C GLY A 113 -13.31 -14.91 12.67
N ALA A 114 -13.09 -15.99 13.44
CA ALA A 114 -11.89 -16.17 14.26
C ALA A 114 -10.80 -16.91 13.45
N SER A 115 -10.19 -16.22 12.47
CA SER A 115 -9.10 -16.78 11.67
C SER A 115 -7.76 -16.66 12.40
N GLU A 116 -6.98 -17.74 12.43
CA GLU A 116 -5.58 -17.72 12.91
C GLU A 116 -4.59 -17.24 11.84
N SER A 117 -5.06 -16.90 10.63
CA SER A 117 -4.20 -16.34 9.58
C SER A 117 -4.05 -14.83 9.73
N ALA A 118 -2.81 -14.33 9.65
CA ALA A 118 -2.54 -12.90 9.53
C ALA A 118 -3.15 -12.29 8.26
N TRP A 119 -3.34 -13.10 7.21
CA TRP A 119 -3.86 -12.66 5.91
C TRP A 119 -5.40 -12.66 5.89
N ALA A 120 -5.98 -11.56 5.41
CA ALA A 120 -7.41 -11.40 5.21
C ALA A 120 -7.74 -11.03 3.76
N PRO A 121 -8.95 -11.30 3.24
CA PRO A 121 -9.32 -10.88 1.89
C PRO A 121 -9.10 -9.38 1.66
N ALA A 122 -8.42 -9.04 0.57
CA ALA A 122 -8.15 -7.66 0.20
C ALA A 122 -9.42 -7.03 -0.40
N MET A 123 -10.14 -6.25 0.39
CA MET A 123 -11.33 -5.54 -0.05
C MET A 123 -11.00 -4.28 -0.88
N VAL A 124 -12.00 -3.80 -1.61
CA VAL A 124 -11.93 -2.57 -2.41
C VAL A 124 -12.43 -1.41 -1.59
N ASN A 125 -11.63 -0.34 -1.50
CA ASN A 125 -12.07 0.89 -0.86
C ASN A 125 -13.14 1.59 -1.69
N VAL A 126 -14.24 1.97 -1.05
CA VAL A 126 -15.37 2.68 -1.68
C VAL A 126 -15.57 4.08 -1.07
N GLY A 127 -14.54 4.61 -0.40
CA GLY A 127 -14.55 5.92 0.25
C GLY A 127 -15.07 5.91 1.69
N MET A 128 -14.83 7.01 2.40
CA MET A 128 -15.31 7.26 3.78
C MET A 128 -15.00 6.16 4.81
N GLY A 129 -13.90 5.41 4.61
CA GLY A 129 -13.50 4.30 5.48
C GLY A 129 -14.27 2.99 5.26
N PHE A 130 -15.09 2.92 4.21
CA PHE A 130 -15.79 1.70 3.81
C PHE A 130 -15.01 0.91 2.78
N GLU A 131 -15.09 -0.42 2.91
CA GLU A 131 -14.56 -1.35 1.94
C GLU A 131 -15.58 -2.43 1.59
N VAL A 132 -15.44 -3.01 0.40
CA VAL A 132 -16.35 -4.02 -0.15
C VAL A 132 -15.54 -5.21 -0.63
N LEU A 133 -15.97 -6.42 -0.25
CA LEU A 133 -15.46 -7.67 -0.80
C LEU A 133 -16.08 -7.91 -2.19
N THR A 134 -15.28 -7.79 -3.25
CA THR A 134 -15.72 -7.99 -4.65
C THR A 134 -14.75 -8.90 -5.43
N PRO A 135 -14.86 -10.23 -5.27
CA PRO A 135 -13.87 -11.18 -5.80
C PRO A 135 -13.76 -11.20 -7.33
N SER A 136 -14.78 -10.75 -8.06
CA SER A 136 -14.76 -10.65 -9.53
C SER A 136 -13.84 -9.54 -10.04
N TYR A 137 -13.60 -8.52 -9.21
CA TYR A 137 -12.76 -7.37 -9.55
C TYR A 137 -11.40 -7.43 -8.83
N ARG A 138 -11.38 -7.90 -7.58
CA ARG A 138 -10.15 -8.10 -6.80
C ARG A 138 -10.23 -9.40 -6.02
N ASN A 139 -9.32 -10.31 -6.32
CA ASN A 139 -9.17 -11.58 -5.61
C ASN A 139 -7.73 -11.69 -5.13
N SER A 140 -7.47 -11.32 -3.89
CA SER A 140 -6.17 -11.41 -3.23
C SER A 140 -6.34 -11.30 -1.73
N ASP A 141 -5.29 -11.54 -0.96
CA ASP A 141 -5.27 -11.28 0.48
C ASP A 141 -4.41 -10.06 0.81
N ARG A 142 -4.58 -9.52 2.02
CA ARG A 142 -3.88 -8.33 2.50
C ARG A 142 -3.59 -8.38 4.00
N ILE A 143 -2.49 -7.74 4.37
CA ILE A 143 -2.20 -7.22 5.71
C ILE A 143 -2.10 -5.69 5.63
N ILE A 144 -2.67 -5.00 6.61
CA ILE A 144 -2.45 -3.56 6.81
C ILE A 144 -1.54 -3.38 8.01
N TRP A 145 -0.40 -2.73 7.78
CA TRP A 145 0.55 -2.39 8.83
C TRP A 145 0.96 -0.92 8.71
N ASP A 146 0.53 -0.12 9.68
CA ASP A 146 0.91 1.28 9.78
C ASP A 146 2.25 1.37 10.56
N GLN A 147 3.36 1.69 9.88
CA GLN A 147 4.68 1.82 10.50
C GLN A 147 5.58 2.79 9.70
N GLN A 148 5.68 4.03 10.19
CA GLN A 148 6.39 5.11 9.50
C GLN A 148 7.90 4.84 9.41
N GLU A 149 8.52 4.27 10.46
CA GLU A 149 9.97 4.07 10.49
C GLU A 149 10.46 3.10 9.40
N VAL A 150 9.72 2.02 9.14
CA VAL A 150 10.05 1.08 8.06
C VAL A 150 9.93 1.76 6.70
N VAL A 151 8.85 2.50 6.48
CA VAL A 151 8.60 3.20 5.23
C VAL A 151 9.69 4.26 4.95
N ASP A 152 10.12 5.00 5.98
CA ASP A 152 11.18 6.00 5.86
C ASP A 152 12.52 5.34 5.52
N ARG A 153 12.86 4.20 6.13
CA ARG A 153 14.07 3.43 5.81
C ARG A 153 14.05 2.90 4.37
N ILE A 154 12.92 2.37 3.89
CA ILE A 154 12.76 1.96 2.49
C ILE A 154 12.94 3.17 1.56
N TRP A 155 12.29 4.30 1.87
CA TRP A 155 12.37 5.50 1.06
C TRP A 155 13.78 6.08 1.00
N ALA A 156 14.51 6.08 2.11
CA ALA A 156 15.91 6.50 2.16
C ALA A 156 16.79 5.67 1.21
N ARG A 157 16.48 4.38 1.02
CA ARG A 157 17.17 3.54 0.03
C ARG A 157 16.76 3.87 -1.40
N CYS A 158 15.48 4.10 -1.68
CA CYS A 158 15.04 4.58 -2.99
C CYS A 158 15.76 5.87 -3.40
N LEU A 159 15.94 6.80 -2.46
CA LEU A 159 16.62 8.08 -2.69
C LEU A 159 18.13 7.96 -2.98
N ARG A 160 18.74 6.79 -2.80
CA ARG A 160 20.12 6.52 -3.25
C ARG A 160 20.22 6.51 -4.77
N ALA A 161 19.11 6.29 -5.48
CA ALA A 161 19.07 6.40 -6.93
C ALA A 161 19.17 7.88 -7.37
N PRO A 162 20.19 8.24 -8.18
CA PRO A 162 20.37 9.63 -8.59
C PRO A 162 19.16 10.20 -9.33
N GLY A 163 18.73 11.39 -8.94
CA GLY A 163 17.67 12.14 -9.61
C GLY A 163 16.23 11.81 -9.14
N LEU A 164 16.00 10.66 -8.48
CA LEU A 164 14.66 10.29 -8.00
C LEU A 164 14.08 11.34 -7.06
N GLY A 165 14.84 11.73 -6.04
CA GLY A 165 14.42 12.72 -5.05
C GLY A 165 14.05 14.06 -5.70
N LYS A 166 14.83 14.52 -6.68
CA LYS A 166 14.55 15.77 -7.41
C LYS A 166 13.27 15.67 -8.24
N ARG A 167 13.04 14.56 -8.93
CA ARG A 167 11.85 14.34 -9.76
C ARG A 167 10.55 14.33 -8.96
N LEU A 168 10.60 13.75 -7.76
CA LEU A 168 9.42 13.54 -6.91
C LEU A 168 9.26 14.59 -5.82
N ALA A 169 10.22 15.51 -5.65
CA ALA A 169 10.18 16.56 -4.63
C ALA A 169 9.03 17.55 -4.84
N VAL A 170 8.71 17.88 -6.09
CA VAL A 170 7.69 18.88 -6.43
C VAL A 170 6.90 18.40 -7.65
N VAL A 171 5.58 18.52 -7.58
CA VAL A 171 4.67 18.41 -8.73
C VAL A 171 4.03 19.77 -8.93
N GLU A 172 4.41 20.45 -10.02
CA GLU A 172 3.97 21.80 -10.33
C GLU A 172 3.80 21.93 -11.84
N GLY A 173 2.64 22.41 -12.29
CA GLY A 173 2.34 22.54 -13.72
C GLY A 173 2.19 21.19 -14.46
N GLU A 174 1.93 20.09 -13.76
CA GLU A 174 1.78 18.74 -14.33
C GLU A 174 0.31 18.25 -14.30
N PRO A 175 -0.59 18.74 -15.19
CA PRO A 175 -2.02 18.37 -15.16
C PRO A 175 -2.29 16.89 -15.48
N ALA A 176 -1.32 16.20 -16.07
CA ALA A 176 -1.36 14.75 -16.23
C ALA A 176 -1.39 14.01 -14.88
N ILE A 177 -0.82 14.62 -13.83
CA ILE A 177 -0.77 14.08 -12.46
C ILE A 177 -1.90 14.69 -11.61
N THR A 178 -2.00 16.02 -11.58
CA THR A 178 -2.91 16.74 -10.67
C THR A 178 -4.34 16.87 -11.20
N GLY A 179 -4.56 16.61 -12.48
CA GLY A 179 -5.82 16.83 -13.17
C GLY A 179 -5.92 18.22 -13.81
N PRO A 180 -6.98 18.47 -14.58
CA PRO A 180 -7.15 19.74 -15.28
C PRO A 180 -7.40 20.90 -14.29
N GLU A 181 -7.03 22.11 -14.70
CA GLU A 181 -7.10 23.35 -13.90
C GLU A 181 -8.52 23.78 -13.47
N ASN A 182 -9.55 23.08 -13.91
CA ASN A 182 -10.93 23.32 -13.51
C ASN A 182 -11.48 22.22 -12.58
N TRP A 183 -10.66 21.24 -12.18
CA TRP A 183 -11.03 20.15 -11.28
C TRP A 183 -11.08 20.57 -9.79
N GLY A 184 -11.63 21.76 -9.49
CA GLY A 184 -11.78 22.25 -8.12
C GLY A 184 -10.45 22.42 -7.37
N ARG A 185 -10.42 22.06 -6.07
CA ARG A 185 -9.31 22.35 -5.13
C ARG A 185 -7.95 21.68 -5.46
N ARG A 186 -7.85 20.89 -6.53
CA ARG A 186 -6.62 20.15 -6.92
C ARG A 186 -5.80 20.80 -8.02
N GLY A 187 -6.44 21.66 -8.83
CA GLY A 187 -5.84 22.30 -9.96
C GLY A 187 -6.42 23.68 -10.09
N GLY A 188 -5.67 24.67 -9.65
CA GLY A 188 -5.70 26.02 -10.21
C GLY A 188 -4.34 26.32 -10.85
N ARG A 189 -4.25 27.37 -11.67
CA ARG A 189 -2.96 27.93 -12.09
C ARG A 189 -2.08 28.15 -10.85
N GLY A 190 -0.81 27.71 -10.90
CA GLY A 190 0.13 27.86 -9.78
C GLY A 190 -0.04 26.85 -8.63
N THR A 191 -0.83 25.77 -8.79
CA THR A 191 -0.92 24.76 -7.72
C THR A 191 0.37 23.94 -7.66
N ARG A 192 1.14 24.17 -6.60
CA ARG A 192 2.39 23.49 -6.30
C ARG A 192 2.17 22.45 -5.21
N TRP A 193 2.60 21.23 -5.46
CA TRP A 193 2.55 20.13 -4.51
C TRP A 193 3.97 19.74 -4.11
N GLU A 194 4.29 19.82 -2.83
CA GLU A 194 5.61 19.46 -2.32
C GLU A 194 5.57 18.10 -1.62
N PHE A 195 6.60 17.28 -1.86
CA PHE A 195 6.78 16.01 -1.17
C PHE A 195 6.76 16.26 0.34
N ARG A 196 5.88 15.54 1.05
CA ARG A 196 5.80 15.62 2.51
C ARG A 196 6.43 14.39 3.17
N ARG A 197 6.02 13.20 2.72
CA ARG A 197 6.48 11.90 3.23
C ARG A 197 5.96 10.77 2.36
N VAL A 198 6.44 9.55 2.59
CA VAL A 198 5.74 8.34 2.14
C VAL A 198 4.75 7.91 3.22
N ASN A 199 3.57 7.42 2.82
CA ASN A 199 2.48 7.07 3.72
C ASN A 199 2.88 5.89 4.61
N GLN A 200 2.71 6.02 5.94
CA GLN A 200 2.98 4.95 6.91
C GLN A 200 2.18 3.67 6.66
N ARG A 201 1.03 3.76 5.98
CA ARG A 201 0.15 2.62 5.74
C ARG A 201 0.72 1.71 4.66
N MET A 202 1.39 0.65 5.08
CA MET A 202 1.83 -0.42 4.20
C MET A 202 0.71 -1.43 4.00
N ARG A 203 0.41 -1.73 2.74
CA ARG A 203 -0.56 -2.74 2.33
C ARG A 203 0.20 -3.91 1.76
N PHE A 204 0.46 -4.92 2.56
CA PHE A 204 1.05 -6.17 2.09
C PHE A 204 -0.02 -6.95 1.37
N LEU A 205 0.29 -7.50 0.20
CA LEU A 205 -0.65 -8.20 -0.66
C LEU A 205 -0.08 -9.56 -0.99
N ARG A 206 -0.94 -10.57 -0.95
CA ARG A 206 -0.63 -11.96 -1.28
C ARG A 206 -1.58 -12.43 -2.37
N TYR A 207 -1.01 -13.00 -3.43
CA TYR A 207 -1.73 -13.56 -4.55
C TYR A 207 -1.25 -14.99 -4.79
N GLY A 208 -2.08 -15.99 -4.49
CA GLY A 208 -1.88 -17.38 -4.88
C GLY A 208 -2.39 -17.66 -6.30
N LYS A 209 -2.30 -18.92 -6.74
CA LYS A 209 -2.80 -19.34 -8.05
C LYS A 209 -4.25 -18.89 -8.31
N GLY A 210 -4.47 -18.26 -9.47
CA GLY A 210 -5.76 -17.73 -9.92
C GLY A 210 -6.20 -16.42 -9.26
N GLN A 211 -5.38 -15.84 -8.38
CA GLN A 211 -5.63 -14.53 -7.76
C GLN A 211 -5.08 -13.39 -8.62
N TYR A 212 -5.73 -12.23 -8.54
CA TYR A 212 -5.53 -11.08 -9.43
C TYR A 212 -6.09 -9.78 -8.86
N PHE A 213 -5.82 -8.68 -9.56
CA PHE A 213 -6.55 -7.42 -9.42
C PHE A 213 -6.83 -6.86 -10.81
N ARG A 214 -8.11 -6.69 -11.17
CA ARG A 214 -8.52 -6.26 -12.52
C ARG A 214 -8.06 -4.83 -12.86
N PRO A 215 -8.06 -4.47 -14.16
CA PRO A 215 -7.60 -3.17 -14.63
C PRO A 215 -8.24 -1.99 -13.91
N HIS A 216 -7.40 -1.03 -13.49
CA HIS A 216 -7.80 0.18 -12.76
C HIS A 216 -6.73 1.27 -12.84
N CYS A 217 -7.11 2.48 -12.44
CA CYS A 217 -6.16 3.52 -12.01
C CYS A 217 -6.24 3.61 -10.48
N ASP A 218 -5.11 3.86 -9.82
CA ASP A 218 -5.12 4.05 -8.37
C ASP A 218 -5.82 5.37 -8.03
N GLY A 219 -6.60 5.35 -6.94
CA GLY A 219 -7.33 6.51 -6.44
C GLY A 219 -6.50 7.26 -5.39
N PRO A 220 -6.47 8.59 -5.42
CA PRO A 220 -5.76 9.38 -4.43
C PRO A 220 -6.47 9.33 -3.07
N TYR A 221 -5.69 9.22 -1.99
CA TYR A 221 -6.11 9.63 -0.66
C TYR A 221 -5.91 11.14 -0.52
N SER A 222 -6.95 11.86 -0.09
CA SER A 222 -6.87 13.29 0.21
C SER A 222 -7.36 13.55 1.62
N GLU A 223 -6.68 14.46 2.30
CA GLU A 223 -7.10 14.99 3.60
C GLU A 223 -6.99 16.51 3.54
N THR A 224 -8.05 17.19 3.98
CA THR A 224 -8.08 18.65 4.03
C THR A 224 -8.54 19.09 5.41
N ASP A 225 -7.67 19.81 6.09
CA ASP A 225 -7.96 20.58 7.29
C ASP A 225 -8.04 22.08 6.92
N ALA A 226 -8.34 22.96 7.88
CA ALA A 226 -8.52 24.39 7.69
C ALA A 226 -7.39 25.04 6.88
N ASP A 227 -6.13 24.70 7.20
CA ASP A 227 -4.94 25.33 6.62
C ASP A 227 -4.14 24.41 5.69
N LYS A 228 -4.44 23.12 5.64
CA LYS A 228 -3.60 22.12 4.99
C LYS A 228 -4.41 21.18 4.11
N THR A 229 -3.92 20.97 2.90
CA THR A 229 -4.41 19.93 2.00
C THR A 229 -3.26 19.01 1.67
N VAL A 230 -3.43 17.72 1.94
CA VAL A 230 -2.51 16.69 1.48
C VAL A 230 -3.20 15.71 0.54
N GLU A 231 -2.42 15.18 -0.39
CA GLU A 231 -2.89 14.20 -1.36
C GLU A 231 -1.80 13.20 -1.69
N THR A 232 -2.18 11.95 -1.92
CA THR A 232 -1.28 10.98 -2.53
C THR A 232 -1.36 11.05 -4.06
N LEU A 233 -0.22 11.15 -4.74
CA LEU A 233 -0.18 11.30 -6.20
C LEU A 233 0.50 10.12 -6.92
N PHE A 234 1.34 9.36 -6.21
CA PHE A 234 2.08 8.24 -6.75
C PHE A 234 1.96 7.03 -5.83
N THR A 235 1.90 5.85 -6.44
CA THR A 235 2.00 4.56 -5.78
C THR A 235 3.47 4.17 -5.66
N VAL A 236 3.84 3.60 -4.51
CA VAL A 236 5.11 2.89 -4.28
C VAL A 236 4.77 1.42 -4.09
N HIS A 237 5.20 0.58 -5.03
CA HIS A 237 4.90 -0.85 -5.07
C HIS A 237 6.19 -1.68 -4.98
N LEU A 238 6.45 -2.26 -3.82
CA LEU A 238 7.61 -3.10 -3.53
C LEU A 238 7.25 -4.58 -3.77
N TYR A 239 8.05 -5.27 -4.59
CA TYR A 239 7.95 -6.72 -4.77
C TYR A 239 8.81 -7.44 -3.74
N LEU A 240 8.28 -8.50 -3.13
CA LEU A 240 8.90 -9.18 -1.98
C LEU A 240 9.43 -10.57 -2.32
N ASN A 241 9.19 -11.06 -3.53
CA ASN A 241 9.75 -12.30 -4.03
C ASN A 241 9.92 -12.27 -5.56
N ASP A 242 10.79 -13.13 -6.07
CA ASP A 242 11.10 -13.24 -7.49
C ASP A 242 10.04 -14.02 -8.25
N SER A 243 9.78 -13.60 -9.48
CA SER A 243 9.08 -14.40 -10.49
C SER A 243 10.07 -15.12 -11.39
N GLN A 244 9.64 -16.21 -12.03
CA GLN A 244 10.46 -16.93 -13.00
C GLN A 244 10.89 -16.08 -14.21
N ALA A 245 10.14 -15.02 -14.53
CA ALA A 245 10.50 -14.09 -15.60
C ALA A 245 11.73 -13.23 -15.27
N GLU A 246 12.05 -13.06 -13.98
CA GLU A 246 13.19 -12.26 -13.51
C GLU A 246 14.28 -13.11 -12.86
N ALA A 247 13.96 -14.35 -12.46
CA ALA A 247 14.94 -15.31 -12.00
C ALA A 247 15.86 -15.71 -13.18
N GLY A 248 17.15 -15.38 -13.09
CA GLY A 248 18.13 -15.80 -14.09
C GLY A 248 18.16 -17.33 -14.27
N HIS A 249 18.77 -17.80 -15.36
CA HIS A 249 18.76 -19.23 -15.74
C HIS A 249 19.20 -20.21 -14.63
N GLU A 250 20.06 -19.79 -13.69
CA GLU A 250 20.50 -20.63 -12.55
C GLU A 250 19.62 -20.50 -11.29
N ALA A 251 18.80 -19.44 -11.17
CA ALA A 251 17.92 -19.17 -10.03
C ALA A 251 16.43 -19.48 -10.31
N ALA A 252 16.06 -19.78 -11.56
CA ALA A 252 14.69 -20.12 -11.96
C ALA A 252 14.13 -21.37 -11.23
N ALA A 253 15.00 -22.24 -10.72
CA ALA A 253 14.60 -23.38 -9.89
C ALA A 253 14.15 -23.00 -8.47
N ALA A 254 14.53 -21.80 -7.99
CA ALA A 254 14.17 -21.31 -6.65
C ALA A 254 12.89 -20.44 -6.64
N ALA A 255 12.56 -19.78 -7.75
CA ALA A 255 11.35 -18.98 -7.90
C ALA A 255 10.17 -19.84 -8.39
N ASP A 256 9.16 -20.06 -7.55
CA ASP A 256 7.95 -20.81 -7.89
C ASP A 256 6.87 -19.97 -8.59
N LEU A 257 7.02 -18.63 -8.56
CA LEU A 257 6.04 -17.67 -9.04
C LEU A 257 6.06 -17.55 -10.57
N VAL A 258 4.95 -17.93 -11.20
CA VAL A 258 4.67 -17.73 -12.64
C VAL A 258 3.46 -16.81 -12.80
N GLY A 259 3.56 -15.83 -13.68
CA GLY A 259 2.54 -14.79 -13.85
C GLY A 259 2.70 -13.66 -12.83
N GLY A 260 1.59 -13.02 -12.45
CA GLY A 260 1.61 -12.00 -11.40
C GLY A 260 2.33 -10.68 -11.76
N ALA A 261 2.59 -10.39 -13.03
CA ALA A 261 3.12 -9.08 -13.42
C ALA A 261 2.18 -7.93 -13.02
N THR A 262 2.73 -6.71 -12.97
CA THR A 262 1.94 -5.48 -12.95
C THR A 262 1.99 -4.87 -14.36
N PRO A 263 1.05 -5.20 -15.25
CA PRO A 263 0.99 -4.59 -16.58
C PRO A 263 0.47 -3.16 -16.52
N PHE A 264 1.09 -2.26 -17.27
CA PHE A 264 0.43 -1.06 -17.78
C PHE A 264 -0.26 -1.43 -19.09
N LEU A 265 -1.56 -1.16 -19.19
CA LEU A 265 -2.44 -1.66 -20.26
C LEU A 265 -2.84 -0.51 -21.18
N SER A 266 -2.99 -0.75 -22.48
CA SER A 266 -3.70 0.20 -23.36
C SER A 266 -5.16 0.34 -22.94
N ASP A 267 -5.83 1.42 -23.37
CA ASP A 267 -7.23 1.69 -23.02
C ASP A 267 -8.20 0.57 -23.46
N ASP A 268 -7.85 -0.16 -24.53
CA ASP A 268 -8.60 -1.32 -25.04
C ASP A 268 -8.12 -2.66 -24.47
N GLU A 269 -7.15 -2.63 -23.54
CA GLU A 269 -6.52 -3.78 -22.88
C GLU A 269 -5.82 -4.79 -23.81
N THR A 270 -5.58 -4.44 -25.09
CA THR A 270 -4.97 -5.36 -26.07
C THR A 270 -3.43 -5.33 -26.06
N ARG A 271 -2.84 -4.24 -25.56
CA ARG A 271 -1.38 -4.02 -25.49
C ARG A 271 -0.96 -3.77 -24.06
N LYS A 272 0.29 -4.12 -23.73
CA LYS A 272 0.80 -3.97 -22.38
C LYS A 272 2.31 -3.80 -22.26
N VAL A 273 2.73 -3.24 -21.13
CA VAL A 273 4.11 -3.23 -20.66
C VAL A 273 4.12 -3.85 -19.27
N ASP A 274 4.75 -5.02 -19.14
CA ASP A 274 4.82 -5.76 -17.88
C ASP A 274 5.97 -5.26 -17.01
N VAL A 275 5.69 -5.02 -15.73
CA VAL A 275 6.72 -4.97 -14.68
C VAL A 275 6.61 -6.27 -13.88
N HIS A 276 7.62 -7.12 -13.99
CA HIS A 276 7.63 -8.43 -13.34
C HIS A 276 8.10 -8.34 -11.88
N PRO A 277 7.57 -9.22 -11.00
CA PRO A 277 8.05 -9.35 -9.63
C PRO A 277 9.51 -9.78 -9.56
N LYS A 278 10.29 -9.02 -8.79
CA LYS A 278 11.69 -9.28 -8.44
C LYS A 278 11.88 -8.83 -7.00
N ALA A 279 12.44 -9.67 -6.14
CA ALA A 279 12.59 -9.37 -4.73
C ALA A 279 13.36 -8.05 -4.54
N GLY A 280 12.80 -7.13 -3.77
CA GLY A 280 13.40 -5.83 -3.48
C GLY A 280 13.30 -4.79 -4.59
N ARG A 281 12.62 -5.10 -5.70
CA ARG A 281 12.26 -4.12 -6.74
C ARG A 281 11.16 -3.20 -6.24
N VAL A 282 11.29 -1.90 -6.46
CA VAL A 282 10.25 -0.90 -6.23
C VAL A 282 9.79 -0.33 -7.57
N LEU A 283 8.49 -0.40 -7.83
CA LEU A 283 7.83 0.29 -8.93
C LEU A 283 7.13 1.54 -8.37
N ILE A 284 7.49 2.73 -8.87
CA ILE A 284 6.84 4.00 -8.55
C ILE A 284 6.10 4.49 -9.77
N PHE A 285 4.82 4.81 -9.64
CA PHE A 285 4.02 5.26 -10.78
C PHE A 285 2.91 6.22 -10.36
N GLN A 286 2.55 7.15 -11.23
CA GLN A 286 1.49 8.12 -10.95
C GLN A 286 0.12 7.43 -10.90
N HIS A 287 -0.77 7.94 -10.05
CA HIS A 287 -2.14 7.41 -9.89
C HIS A 287 -2.99 7.67 -11.14
N ARG A 288 -2.91 8.88 -11.69
CA ARG A 288 -3.83 9.36 -12.71
C ARG A 288 -3.48 8.85 -14.10
N ARG A 289 -4.49 8.42 -14.86
CA ARG A 289 -4.43 8.04 -16.29
C ARG A 289 -3.49 6.89 -16.64
N LEU A 290 -2.99 6.14 -15.66
CA LEU A 290 -2.10 5.02 -15.88
C LEU A 290 -2.83 3.71 -15.58
N LEU A 291 -3.56 3.20 -16.58
CA LEU A 291 -4.32 1.95 -16.44
C LEU A 291 -3.37 0.79 -16.22
N HIS A 292 -3.57 0.06 -15.13
CA HIS A 292 -2.75 -1.07 -14.77
C HIS A 292 -3.57 -2.13 -14.05
N SER A 293 -2.99 -3.32 -13.88
CA SER A 293 -3.65 -4.41 -13.16
C SER A 293 -2.65 -5.21 -12.34
N GLY A 294 -3.14 -6.15 -11.53
CA GLY A 294 -2.37 -7.29 -11.04
C GLY A 294 -2.73 -8.49 -11.89
N ALA A 295 -1.86 -8.87 -12.82
CA ALA A 295 -2.08 -10.02 -13.70
C ALA A 295 -2.27 -11.31 -12.88
N ASP A 296 -2.99 -12.27 -13.46
CA ASP A 296 -3.25 -13.54 -12.77
C ASP A 296 -1.94 -14.23 -12.38
N VAL A 297 -1.88 -14.74 -11.15
CA VAL A 297 -0.83 -15.68 -10.73
C VAL A 297 -1.18 -17.06 -11.28
N VAL A 298 -0.31 -17.62 -12.10
CA VAL A 298 -0.50 -18.93 -12.75
C VAL A 298 -0.01 -20.06 -11.85
N GLN A 299 1.09 -19.83 -11.13
CA GLN A 299 1.72 -20.76 -10.20
C GLN A 299 2.43 -20.00 -9.08
N GLY A 300 2.59 -20.66 -7.93
CA GLY A 300 3.29 -20.11 -6.78
C GLY A 300 2.48 -19.04 -6.06
N THR A 301 3.19 -18.15 -5.37
CA THR A 301 2.57 -17.03 -4.65
C THR A 301 3.35 -15.74 -4.93
N LYS A 302 2.65 -14.65 -5.23
CA LYS A 302 3.22 -13.30 -5.31
C LYS A 302 3.00 -12.57 -4.00
N TYR A 303 4.06 -11.95 -3.49
CA TYR A 303 4.04 -11.06 -2.34
C TYR A 303 4.50 -9.66 -2.73
N THR A 304 3.74 -8.65 -2.33
CA THR A 304 4.08 -7.24 -2.57
C THR A 304 3.68 -6.38 -1.39
N MET A 305 4.32 -5.22 -1.22
CA MET A 305 3.86 -4.17 -0.33
C MET A 305 3.54 -2.92 -1.15
N ARG A 306 2.37 -2.33 -0.95
CA ARG A 306 1.97 -1.07 -1.57
C ARG A 306 1.77 0.02 -0.53
N THR A 307 2.36 1.18 -0.80
CA THR A 307 2.06 2.44 -0.12
C THR A 307 2.03 3.57 -1.15
N ASP A 308 1.94 4.81 -0.70
CA ASP A 308 1.69 5.98 -1.53
C ASP A 308 2.57 7.15 -1.08
N ILE A 309 2.97 8.03 -2.02
CA ILE A 309 3.71 9.25 -1.69
C ILE A 309 2.73 10.37 -1.38
N VAL A 310 2.84 10.98 -0.19
CA VAL A 310 2.01 12.07 0.29
C VAL A 310 2.65 13.41 -0.08
N TYR A 311 1.87 14.26 -0.74
CA TYR A 311 2.21 15.63 -1.08
C TYR A 311 1.38 16.61 -0.27
N GLU A 312 1.92 17.78 0.02
CA GLU A 312 1.22 18.92 0.60
C GLU A 312 1.05 20.01 -0.45
N MET A 313 -0.16 20.55 -0.56
CA MET A 313 -0.46 21.65 -1.46
C MET A 313 0.04 22.96 -0.85
N ILE A 314 0.92 23.64 -1.58
CA ILE A 314 1.38 24.98 -1.23
C ILE A 314 0.46 25.99 -1.91
N ARG A 315 -0.27 26.76 -1.11
CA ARG A 315 -1.07 27.90 -1.60
C ARG A 315 -0.15 29.12 -1.61
N GLU A 316 -0.01 29.77 -2.77
CA GLU A 316 0.56 31.11 -2.81
C GLU A 316 -0.29 32.01 -1.90
N LYS A 317 0.35 32.77 -1.01
CA LYS A 317 -0.36 33.82 -0.28
C LYS A 317 -0.61 34.93 -1.28
N ASP A 318 -1.88 35.31 -1.46
CA ASP A 318 -2.19 36.57 -2.13
C ASP A 318 -1.49 37.69 -1.33
N ASP A 319 -0.47 38.31 -1.92
CA ASP A 319 0.09 39.56 -1.39
C ASP A 319 -1.04 40.60 -1.43
N LYS A 320 -1.60 40.90 -0.26
CA LYS A 320 -2.61 41.94 -0.06
C LYS A 320 -2.01 43.33 -0.10
#